data_AF-A0A2S2QL09-F1
#
_entry.id   AF-A0A2S2QL09-F1
#
_cell.length_a   1.000
_cell.length_b   1.000
_cell.length_c   1.000
_cell.angle_alpha   90.00
_cell.angle_beta   90.00
_cell.angle_gamma   90.00
#
_symmetry.space_group_name_H-M   'P 1'
#
loop_
_entity.id
_entity.type
_entity.pdbx_description
1 polymer ?
#
loop_
_entity_poly.entity_id
_entity_poly.type
_entity_poly.pdbx_seq_one_letter_code
_entity_poly.pdbx_strand_id
1 'polypeptide(L)'
;MVTKDYCEQGAYQVRLCKDGKWTTVLVDDLLPCDNRGNQVYSQAKRKQLWVPLIEKAIAKLHGCYEALVSGRAIEGLATLTGAPCESVPLQPSSVPTEDELDRDLIWAQLLSSRLAGFLMGASCGGGNMKVDEDAYQSKGLRPRHAYSVLDVRDIDSYRLLKLRNPWGHFSWNGDWSDDSDMWTDNLKTMLMPDGCCEGVFWISYDDVLKYFDCIDICKVRNNMWNEVRLKGYLPPLSSTDHLSCVVLTVSEPTEAEFTLFQEGQRKSEKCNRSQLDLCVAVMRSREVTSEKPIYIGRLVEHSKRQVRGFVSSHKMLEPDVYVVVCLAFNHWHTDLVDPSVYPEFVLAIHSSKRLLVEQVSPPSFVLADTIINLTLAKGQRHEGREGMTAYYLTKGWAGLVVVVENRHANRWIHVKCDCQESYNVMSTRGLLKTIDSVPPLHR
;
A
#
# COMPACT_ATOMS: atom_id res chain seq x y z
N MET A 1 2.29 2.46 27.89
CA MET A 1 1.64 1.29 28.53
C MET A 1 0.21 1.68 28.82
N VAL A 2 -0.80 0.88 28.47
CA VAL A 2 -2.21 1.16 28.79
C VAL A 2 -2.46 0.70 30.23
N THR A 3 -2.93 1.62 31.08
CA THR A 3 -3.17 1.37 32.51
C THR A 3 -4.67 1.34 32.81
N LYS A 4 -5.05 0.76 33.95
CA LYS A 4 -6.43 0.84 34.45
C LYS A 4 -6.74 2.22 35.03
N ASP A 5 -5.73 2.86 35.61
CA ASP A 5 -5.85 4.16 36.24
C ASP A 5 -5.67 5.27 35.20
N TYR A 6 -6.43 6.35 35.36
CA TYR A 6 -6.31 7.56 34.54
C TYR A 6 -5.16 8.44 35.05
N CYS A 7 -4.63 9.29 34.17
CA CYS A 7 -3.57 10.24 34.52
C CYS A 7 -4.19 11.41 35.30
N GLU A 8 -3.78 11.66 36.54
CA GLU A 8 -4.31 12.75 37.37
C GLU A 8 -4.07 14.13 36.74
N GLN A 9 -2.98 14.28 35.98
CA GLN A 9 -2.64 15.51 35.28
C GLN A 9 -3.41 15.67 33.95
N GLY A 10 -4.24 14.68 33.57
CA GLY A 10 -5.05 14.69 32.35
C GLY A 10 -4.24 14.65 31.05
N ALA A 11 -2.96 14.31 31.10
CA ALA A 11 -2.05 14.34 29.95
C ALA A 11 -1.60 12.94 29.52
N TYR A 12 -1.68 12.65 28.22
CA TYR A 12 -1.43 11.34 27.63
C TYR A 12 -0.53 11.44 26.41
N GLN A 13 0.35 10.46 26.25
CA GLN A 13 1.23 10.33 25.09
C GLN A 13 0.78 9.17 24.21
N VAL A 14 0.60 9.45 22.92
CA VAL A 14 0.29 8.45 21.89
C VAL A 14 1.38 8.47 20.83
N ARG A 15 1.98 7.32 20.53
CA ARG A 15 3.00 7.19 19.49
C ARG A 15 2.36 6.65 18.21
N LEU A 16 2.46 7.39 17.12
CA LEU A 16 1.81 7.11 15.83
C LEU A 16 2.85 7.16 14.70
N CYS A 17 2.71 6.33 13.68
CA CYS A 17 3.56 6.31 12.49
C CYS A 17 2.89 7.07 11.33
N LYS A 18 3.08 8.39 11.28
CA LYS A 18 2.53 9.23 10.20
C LYS A 18 3.47 9.27 9.01
N ASP A 19 2.97 8.96 7.81
CA ASP A 19 3.74 9.08 6.56
C ASP A 19 5.11 8.37 6.67
N GLY A 20 5.13 7.23 7.37
CA GLY A 20 6.35 6.46 7.66
C GLY A 20 7.23 7.02 8.78
N LYS A 21 6.88 8.12 9.45
CA LYS A 21 7.66 8.73 10.55
C LYS A 21 6.96 8.49 11.91
N TRP A 22 7.66 7.80 12.82
CA TRP A 22 7.19 7.65 14.20
C TRP A 22 7.20 9.00 14.93
N THR A 23 6.02 9.43 15.37
CA THR A 23 5.77 10.73 16.02
C THR A 23 5.06 10.50 17.34
N THR A 24 5.53 11.16 18.40
CA THR A 24 4.84 11.15 19.71
C THR A 24 3.94 12.37 19.81
N VAL A 25 2.65 12.14 20.01
CA VAL A 25 1.63 13.17 20.12
C VAL A 25 1.17 13.25 21.57
N LEU A 26 1.29 14.42 22.17
CA LEU A 26 0.76 14.72 23.49
C LEU A 26 -0.68 15.23 23.36
N VAL A 27 -1.62 14.64 24.10
CA VAL A 27 -3.04 15.02 24.13
C VAL A 27 -3.53 15.09 25.58
N ASP A 28 -4.42 16.02 25.85
CA ASP A 28 -5.20 16.05 27.09
C ASP A 28 -6.48 15.18 26.98
N ASP A 29 -7.21 15.01 28.07
CA ASP A 29 -8.46 14.25 28.16
C ASP A 29 -9.75 15.08 27.93
N LEU A 30 -9.65 16.31 27.43
CA LEU A 30 -10.83 17.08 27.01
C LEU A 30 -11.37 16.51 25.69
N LEU A 31 -12.40 15.67 25.79
CA LEU A 31 -13.02 15.01 24.64
C LEU A 31 -14.28 15.77 24.18
N PRO A 32 -14.51 15.92 22.86
CA PRO A 32 -15.74 16.50 22.34
C PRO A 32 -16.97 15.72 22.82
N CYS A 33 -17.91 16.42 23.45
CA CYS A 33 -19.15 15.85 23.98
C CYS A 33 -20.36 16.65 23.50
N ASP A 34 -21.52 16.00 23.44
CA ASP A 34 -22.81 16.62 23.18
C ASP A 34 -23.30 17.42 24.41
N ASN A 35 -24.44 18.09 24.26
CA ASN A 35 -25.05 18.88 25.34
C ASN A 35 -25.49 18.02 26.55
N ARG A 36 -25.48 16.69 26.43
CA ARG A 36 -25.81 15.73 27.50
C ARG A 36 -24.54 15.14 28.14
N GLY A 37 -23.35 15.52 27.70
CA GLY A 37 -22.07 15.02 28.18
C GLY A 37 -21.66 13.66 27.58
N ASN A 38 -22.30 13.21 26.50
CA ASN A 38 -21.89 12.00 25.80
C ASN A 38 -20.84 12.33 24.75
N GLN A 39 -19.81 11.49 24.64
CA GLN A 39 -18.78 11.62 23.61
C GLN A 39 -19.41 11.55 22.21
N VAL A 40 -19.07 12.48 21.32
CA VAL A 40 -19.66 12.52 19.95
C VAL A 40 -18.90 11.68 18.92
N TYR A 41 -17.66 11.29 19.23
CA TYR A 41 -16.81 10.47 18.36
C TYR A 41 -16.63 9.05 18.93
N SER A 42 -15.45 8.44 18.78
CA SER A 42 -15.23 7.05 19.15
C SER A 42 -15.49 6.79 20.64
N GLN A 43 -16.32 5.78 20.91
CA GLN A 43 -16.64 5.32 22.25
C GLN A 43 -16.21 3.86 22.43
N ALA A 44 -15.66 3.53 23.59
CA ALA A 44 -15.35 2.15 23.96
C ALA A 44 -16.35 1.63 25.00
N LYS A 45 -16.66 0.33 24.92
CA LYS A 45 -17.43 -0.34 25.98
C LYS A 45 -16.74 -0.13 27.33
N ARG A 46 -17.54 -0.01 28.40
CA ARG A 46 -17.06 0.21 29.79
C ARG A 46 -16.27 1.52 29.97
N LYS A 47 -16.56 2.55 29.17
CA LYS A 47 -15.98 3.91 29.29
C LYS A 47 -14.44 3.91 29.25
N GLN A 48 -13.83 3.04 28.45
CA GLN A 48 -12.37 3.01 28.31
C GLN A 48 -11.88 4.22 27.49
N LEU A 49 -10.91 4.97 28.04
CA LEU A 49 -10.43 6.22 27.43
C LEU A 49 -9.40 6.04 26.31
N TRP A 50 -8.77 4.87 26.21
CA TRP A 50 -7.66 4.68 25.26
C TRP A 50 -8.10 4.84 23.80
N VAL A 51 -9.32 4.43 23.43
CA VAL A 51 -9.85 4.58 22.06
C VAL A 51 -10.03 6.06 21.69
N PRO A 52 -10.81 6.88 22.44
CA PRO A 52 -10.97 8.29 22.10
C PRO A 52 -9.67 9.09 22.20
N LEU A 53 -8.73 8.72 23.09
CA LEU A 53 -7.41 9.35 23.15
C LEU A 53 -6.57 9.09 21.90
N ILE A 54 -6.60 7.87 21.36
CA ILE A 54 -5.93 7.54 20.09
C ILE A 54 -6.57 8.33 18.95
N GLU A 55 -7.90 8.33 18.85
CA GLU A 55 -8.62 9.08 17.82
C GLU A 55 -8.29 10.58 17.89
N LYS A 56 -8.27 11.16 19.11
CA LYS A 56 -7.87 12.56 19.33
C LYS A 56 -6.43 12.83 18.90
N ALA A 57 -5.50 11.92 19.19
CA ALA A 57 -4.11 12.07 18.77
C ALA A 57 -3.97 12.04 17.24
N ILE A 58 -4.71 11.16 16.57
CA ILE A 58 -4.75 11.08 15.10
C ILE A 58 -5.40 12.36 14.52
N ALA A 59 -6.52 12.81 15.09
CA ALA A 59 -7.18 14.06 14.69
C ALA A 59 -6.23 15.27 14.80
N LYS A 60 -5.53 15.40 15.94
CA LYS A 60 -4.54 16.46 16.16
C LYS A 60 -3.40 16.40 15.13
N LEU A 61 -2.97 15.20 14.76
CA LEU A 61 -1.89 14.96 13.80
C LEU A 61 -2.28 15.31 12.35
N HIS A 62 -3.58 15.22 12.01
CA HIS A 62 -4.15 15.66 10.73
C HIS A 62 -4.75 17.08 10.76
N GLY A 63 -4.86 17.68 11.94
CA GLY A 63 -5.29 19.07 12.17
C GLY A 63 -6.64 19.21 12.86
N CYS A 64 -7.60 18.32 12.58
CA CYS A 64 -8.93 18.31 13.19
C CYS A 64 -9.60 16.93 13.09
N TYR A 65 -10.72 16.74 13.78
CA TYR A 65 -11.53 15.50 13.69
C TYR A 65 -12.15 15.29 12.31
N GLU A 66 -12.54 16.37 11.62
CA GLU A 66 -13.14 16.30 10.29
C GLU A 66 -12.18 15.70 9.24
N ALA A 67 -10.86 15.89 9.42
CA ALA A 67 -9.86 15.28 8.55
C ALA A 67 -9.82 13.74 8.60
N LEU A 68 -10.47 13.13 9.60
CA LEU A 68 -10.55 11.67 9.77
C LEU A 68 -11.71 11.03 8.98
N VAL A 69 -12.61 11.84 8.42
CA VAL A 69 -13.76 11.34 7.64
C VAL A 69 -13.27 10.55 6.41
N SER A 70 -13.98 9.47 6.07
CA SER A 70 -13.68 8.60 4.93
C SER A 70 -12.30 7.90 5.01
N GLY A 71 -11.95 7.41 6.21
CA GLY A 71 -10.85 6.47 6.49
C GLY A 71 -10.92 5.15 5.72
N ARG A 72 -9.79 4.65 5.20
CA ARG A 72 -9.61 3.21 4.90
C ARG A 72 -8.93 2.52 6.08
N ALA A 73 -9.28 1.26 6.34
CA ALA A 73 -8.69 0.47 7.43
C ALA A 73 -7.16 0.39 7.28
N ILE A 74 -6.65 0.22 6.06
CA ILE A 74 -5.21 0.17 5.78
C ILE A 74 -4.43 1.40 6.30
N GLU A 75 -5.02 2.59 6.24
CA GLU A 75 -4.37 3.84 6.68
C GLU A 75 -4.29 3.90 8.19
N GLY A 76 -5.36 3.50 8.88
CA GLY A 76 -5.38 3.38 10.34
C GLY A 76 -4.38 2.34 10.82
N LEU A 77 -4.34 1.17 10.18
CA LEU A 77 -3.39 0.09 10.49
C LEU A 77 -1.94 0.56 10.30
N ALA A 78 -1.61 1.19 9.17
CA ALA A 78 -0.28 1.73 8.93
C ALA A 78 0.09 2.82 9.95
N THR A 79 -0.85 3.69 10.32
CA THR A 79 -0.62 4.77 11.30
C THR A 79 -0.39 4.24 12.71
N LEU A 80 -1.14 3.22 13.12
CA LEU A 80 -1.04 2.66 14.48
C LEU A 80 0.16 1.74 14.66
N THR A 81 0.56 1.04 13.61
CA THR A 81 1.56 -0.05 13.71
C THR A 81 2.89 0.30 13.06
N GLY A 82 2.91 1.19 12.07
CA GLY A 82 4.05 1.42 11.19
C GLY A 82 4.43 0.22 10.31
N ALA A 83 3.72 -0.91 10.43
CA ALA A 83 4.04 -2.15 9.73
C ALA A 83 3.67 -2.08 8.24
N PRO A 84 4.25 -2.95 7.40
CA PRO A 84 3.84 -3.07 6.02
C PRO A 84 2.36 -3.44 5.92
N CYS A 85 1.65 -2.72 5.05
CA CYS A 85 0.25 -3.01 4.75
C CYS A 85 0.06 -3.24 3.25
N GLU A 86 -0.85 -4.14 2.92
CA GLU A 86 -1.29 -4.42 1.55
C GLU A 86 -2.82 -4.50 1.47
N SER A 87 -3.38 -4.21 0.31
CA SER A 87 -4.81 -4.27 0.06
C SER A 87 -5.06 -5.30 -1.02
N VAL A 88 -5.79 -6.36 -0.67
CA VAL A 88 -6.16 -7.45 -1.57
C VAL A 88 -7.53 -7.11 -2.18
N PRO A 89 -7.60 -6.78 -3.48
CA PRO A 89 -8.88 -6.50 -4.13
C PRO A 89 -9.70 -7.78 -4.23
N LEU A 90 -11.00 -7.67 -3.95
CA LEU A 90 -11.97 -8.77 -4.08
C LEU A 90 -12.90 -8.58 -5.29
N GLN A 91 -12.81 -7.44 -5.97
CA GLN A 91 -13.58 -7.11 -7.16
C GLN A 91 -12.69 -7.04 -8.39
N PRO A 92 -13.16 -7.50 -9.56
CA PRO A 92 -12.38 -7.46 -10.77
C PRO A 92 -12.08 -6.01 -11.13
N SER A 93 -10.92 -5.80 -11.73
CA SER A 93 -10.53 -4.48 -12.20
C SER A 93 -11.53 -3.97 -13.24
N SER A 94 -11.83 -2.67 -13.21
CA SER A 94 -12.63 -2.02 -14.25
C SER A 94 -11.89 -1.93 -15.59
N VAL A 95 -10.62 -2.36 -15.65
CA VAL A 95 -9.80 -2.38 -16.87
C VAL A 95 -9.89 -3.77 -17.53
N PRO A 96 -10.41 -3.88 -18.77
CA PRO A 96 -10.66 -5.17 -19.43
C PRO A 96 -9.42 -6.06 -19.69
N THR A 97 -8.22 -5.53 -19.52
CA THR A 97 -6.94 -6.19 -19.84
C THR A 97 -6.21 -6.78 -18.63
N GLU A 98 -6.77 -6.65 -17.42
CA GLU A 98 -6.24 -7.31 -16.24
C GLU A 98 -6.78 -8.74 -16.12
N ASP A 99 -5.95 -9.65 -15.61
CA ASP A 99 -6.29 -11.06 -15.42
C ASP A 99 -7.50 -11.20 -14.48
N GLU A 100 -8.34 -12.20 -14.70
CA GLU A 100 -9.47 -12.51 -13.81
C GLU A 100 -8.99 -12.68 -12.36
N LEU A 101 -9.84 -12.31 -11.40
CA LEU A 101 -9.55 -12.52 -9.98
C LEU A 101 -9.33 -14.00 -9.68
N ASP A 102 -8.10 -14.35 -9.32
CA ASP A 102 -7.76 -15.67 -8.82
C ASP A 102 -8.27 -15.82 -7.38
N ARG A 103 -9.48 -16.39 -7.26
CA ARG A 103 -10.15 -16.62 -5.98
C ARG A 103 -9.38 -17.55 -5.06
N ASP A 104 -8.65 -18.53 -5.62
CA ASP A 104 -7.90 -19.50 -4.83
C ASP A 104 -6.60 -18.88 -4.29
N LEU A 105 -5.93 -18.05 -5.10
CA LEU A 105 -4.77 -17.29 -4.65
C LEU A 105 -5.13 -16.32 -3.53
N ILE A 106 -6.25 -15.60 -3.65
CA ILE A 106 -6.75 -14.72 -2.60
C ILE A 106 -7.03 -15.51 -1.32
N TRP A 107 -7.73 -16.64 -1.42
CA TRP A 107 -8.01 -17.50 -0.27
C TRP A 107 -6.72 -17.97 0.42
N ALA A 108 -5.74 -18.45 -0.34
CA ALA A 108 -4.44 -18.87 0.18
C ALA A 108 -3.69 -17.72 0.87
N GLN A 109 -3.77 -16.50 0.33
CA GLN A 109 -3.19 -15.31 0.94
C GLN A 109 -3.86 -14.96 2.28
N LEU A 110 -5.19 -15.05 2.37
CA LEU A 110 -5.92 -14.79 3.62
C LEU A 110 -5.60 -15.84 4.68
N LEU A 111 -5.57 -17.12 4.30
CA LEU A 111 -5.27 -18.22 5.21
C LEU A 111 -3.82 -18.13 5.74
N SER A 112 -2.85 -17.87 4.86
CA SER A 112 -1.45 -17.67 5.27
C SER A 112 -1.27 -16.44 6.16
N SER A 113 -1.97 -15.34 5.88
CA SER A 113 -1.96 -14.13 6.72
C SER A 113 -2.53 -14.39 8.11
N ARG A 114 -3.62 -15.17 8.19
CA ARG A 114 -4.20 -15.63 9.46
C ARG A 114 -3.22 -16.50 10.25
N LEU A 115 -2.53 -17.45 9.60
CA LEU A 115 -1.52 -18.30 10.25
C LEU A 115 -0.32 -17.50 10.76
N ALA A 116 0.07 -16.44 10.05
CA ALA A 116 1.11 -15.51 10.47
C ALA A 116 0.66 -14.57 11.60
N GLY A 117 -0.63 -14.53 11.93
CA GLY A 117 -1.19 -13.65 12.97
C GLY A 117 -1.31 -12.18 12.53
N PHE A 118 -1.37 -11.93 11.22
CA PHE A 118 -1.50 -10.57 10.69
C PHE A 118 -2.89 -9.99 10.96
N LEU A 119 -2.94 -8.68 11.17
CA LEU A 119 -4.20 -7.97 11.37
C LEU A 119 -4.88 -7.77 10.02
N MET A 120 -6.19 -7.96 9.97
CA MET A 120 -6.95 -7.85 8.73
C MET A 120 -8.24 -7.02 8.93
N GLY A 121 -8.52 -6.15 7.96
CA GLY A 121 -9.76 -5.38 7.86
C GLY A 121 -10.43 -5.60 6.52
N ALA A 122 -11.74 -5.59 6.47
CA ALA A 122 -12.52 -5.74 5.24
C ALA A 122 -13.35 -4.48 4.98
N SER A 123 -13.40 -4.04 3.73
CA SER A 123 -14.25 -2.90 3.32
C SER A 123 -15.51 -3.43 2.65
N CYS A 124 -16.69 -3.09 3.21
CA CYS A 124 -17.99 -3.56 2.75
C CYS A 124 -18.61 -2.52 1.82
N GLY A 125 -19.00 -2.91 0.60
CA GLY A 125 -19.69 -2.02 -0.35
C GLY A 125 -18.95 -0.71 -0.65
N GLY A 126 -17.63 -0.75 -0.78
CA GLY A 126 -16.79 0.40 -1.12
C GLY A 126 -16.37 0.47 -2.60
N GLY A 127 -15.65 1.53 -2.96
CA GLY A 127 -15.05 1.69 -4.29
C GLY A 127 -16.07 1.79 -5.43
N ASN A 128 -15.87 0.99 -6.48
CA ASN A 128 -16.70 0.98 -7.70
C ASN A 128 -17.88 -0.01 -7.63
N MET A 129 -18.12 -0.64 -6.48
CA MET A 129 -19.24 -1.58 -6.34
C MET A 129 -20.58 -0.86 -6.49
N LYS A 130 -21.52 -1.48 -7.21
CA LYS A 130 -22.92 -1.05 -7.20
C LYS A 130 -23.53 -1.49 -5.87
N VAL A 131 -23.80 -0.52 -5.00
CA VAL A 131 -24.40 -0.76 -3.69
C VAL A 131 -25.89 -0.51 -3.78
N ASP A 132 -26.66 -1.56 -3.51
CA ASP A 132 -28.08 -1.48 -3.19
C ASP A 132 -28.22 -1.53 -1.67
N GLU A 133 -28.53 -0.38 -1.06
CA GLU A 133 -28.61 -0.22 0.40
C GLU A 133 -29.61 -1.20 1.03
N ASP A 134 -30.76 -1.42 0.40
CA ASP A 134 -31.81 -2.30 0.92
C ASP A 134 -31.36 -3.76 0.86
N ALA A 135 -30.68 -4.16 -0.22
CA ALA A 135 -30.12 -5.50 -0.35
C ALA A 135 -29.06 -5.79 0.71
N TYR A 136 -28.15 -4.85 0.99
CA TYR A 136 -27.13 -5.00 2.04
C TYR A 136 -27.77 -5.05 3.43
N GLN A 137 -28.70 -4.14 3.72
CA GLN A 137 -29.39 -4.09 5.00
C GLN A 137 -30.22 -5.36 5.25
N SER A 138 -30.87 -5.92 4.23
CA SER A 138 -31.61 -7.18 4.34
C SER A 138 -30.71 -8.35 4.78
N LYS A 139 -29.43 -8.32 4.38
CA LYS A 139 -28.41 -9.28 4.77
C LYS A 139 -27.69 -8.92 6.08
N GLY A 140 -28.09 -7.83 6.73
CA GLY A 140 -27.47 -7.35 7.97
C GLY A 140 -26.07 -6.76 7.78
N LEU A 141 -25.72 -6.38 6.55
CA LEU A 141 -24.48 -5.69 6.23
C LEU A 141 -24.73 -4.18 6.07
N ARG A 142 -23.82 -3.39 6.62
CA ARG A 142 -23.73 -1.96 6.37
C ARG A 142 -22.71 -1.68 5.25
N PRO A 143 -23.12 -1.11 4.11
CA PRO A 143 -22.18 -0.70 3.07
C PRO A 143 -21.41 0.56 3.45
N ARG A 144 -20.34 0.84 2.70
CA ARG A 144 -19.38 1.93 2.94
C ARG A 144 -18.85 1.93 4.38
N HIS A 145 -18.59 0.73 4.90
CA HIS A 145 -18.21 0.51 6.28
C HIS A 145 -17.07 -0.49 6.40
N ALA A 146 -16.21 -0.28 7.39
CA ALA A 146 -15.08 -1.16 7.68
C ALA A 146 -15.45 -2.22 8.72
N TYR A 147 -15.06 -3.46 8.45
CA TYR A 147 -15.20 -4.61 9.34
C TYR A 147 -13.81 -5.12 9.72
N SER A 148 -13.68 -5.73 10.89
CA SER A 148 -12.46 -6.46 11.26
C SER A 148 -12.60 -7.92 10.85
N VAL A 149 -11.56 -8.49 10.24
CA VAL A 149 -11.48 -9.94 10.00
C VAL A 149 -10.81 -10.57 11.20
N LEU A 150 -11.54 -11.39 11.94
CA LEU A 150 -11.10 -12.00 13.20
C LEU A 150 -10.53 -13.41 13.01
N ASP A 151 -11.05 -14.18 12.05
CA ASP A 151 -10.55 -15.52 11.73
C ASP A 151 -10.84 -15.87 10.27
N VAL A 152 -10.05 -16.80 9.72
CA VAL A 152 -10.19 -17.35 8.36
C VAL A 152 -9.97 -18.86 8.47
N ARG A 153 -10.93 -19.65 8.02
CA ARG A 153 -10.96 -21.11 8.22
C ARG A 153 -11.33 -21.86 6.95
N ASP A 154 -10.54 -22.89 6.68
CA ASP A 154 -10.85 -23.95 5.72
C ASP A 154 -11.21 -25.21 6.54
N ILE A 155 -12.47 -25.63 6.50
CA ILE A 155 -12.98 -26.72 7.34
C ILE A 155 -14.12 -27.45 6.64
N ASP A 156 -14.07 -28.79 6.62
CA ASP A 156 -15.10 -29.64 5.99
C ASP A 156 -15.47 -29.17 4.56
N SER A 157 -14.46 -28.74 3.79
CA SER A 157 -14.60 -28.15 2.45
C SER A 157 -15.32 -26.79 2.38
N TYR A 158 -15.60 -26.16 3.51
CA TYR A 158 -16.12 -24.80 3.61
C TYR A 158 -15.00 -23.78 3.87
N ARG A 159 -15.08 -22.67 3.14
CA ARG A 159 -14.20 -21.52 3.29
C ARG A 159 -14.96 -20.41 4.01
N LEU A 160 -14.64 -20.18 5.28
CA LEU A 160 -15.39 -19.27 6.16
C LEU A 160 -14.48 -18.16 6.72
N LEU A 161 -15.04 -16.96 6.82
CA LEU A 161 -14.41 -15.83 7.50
C LEU A 161 -15.26 -15.41 8.70
N LYS A 162 -14.60 -15.09 9.82
CA LYS A 162 -15.25 -14.48 10.98
C LYS A 162 -15.04 -12.98 10.93
N LEU A 163 -16.10 -12.22 10.78
CA LEU A 163 -16.05 -10.76 10.69
C LEU A 163 -16.64 -10.11 11.94
N ARG A 164 -16.23 -8.86 12.18
CA ARG A 164 -16.80 -8.02 13.24
C ARG A 164 -17.15 -6.64 12.72
N ASN A 165 -18.40 -6.22 12.94
CA ASN A 165 -18.81 -4.83 12.84
C ASN A 165 -18.32 -4.05 14.08
N PRO A 166 -17.47 -3.02 13.93
CA PRO A 166 -16.99 -2.21 15.06
C PRO A 166 -18.10 -1.55 15.87
N TRP A 167 -19.26 -1.27 15.27
CA TRP A 167 -20.39 -0.61 15.95
C TRP A 167 -21.19 -1.57 16.84
N GLY A 168 -20.95 -2.87 16.75
CA GLY A 168 -21.60 -3.88 17.60
C GLY A 168 -23.09 -4.07 17.34
N HIS A 169 -23.62 -3.53 16.24
CA HIS A 169 -24.99 -3.74 15.78
C HIS A 169 -24.95 -4.25 14.33
N PHE A 170 -26.05 -4.85 13.85
CA PHE A 170 -26.15 -5.51 12.54
C PHE A 170 -25.28 -6.77 12.45
N SER A 171 -25.94 -7.93 12.53
CA SER A 171 -25.34 -9.25 12.32
C SER A 171 -25.77 -9.79 10.97
N TRP A 172 -24.90 -10.56 10.34
CA TRP A 172 -25.15 -11.23 9.07
C TRP A 172 -26.38 -12.14 9.13
N ASN A 173 -27.26 -12.04 8.12
CA ASN A 173 -28.52 -12.79 8.02
C ASN A 173 -28.52 -13.79 6.84
N GLY A 174 -27.36 -14.14 6.30
CA GLY A 174 -27.23 -15.11 5.21
C GLY A 174 -26.73 -16.47 5.69
N ASP A 175 -26.14 -17.23 4.78
CA ASP A 175 -25.56 -18.54 5.05
C ASP A 175 -24.44 -18.41 6.10
N TRP A 176 -24.41 -19.30 7.09
CA TRP A 176 -23.51 -19.22 8.25
C TRP A 176 -23.76 -18.05 9.23
N SER A 177 -24.91 -17.38 9.12
CA SER A 177 -25.44 -16.56 10.22
C SER A 177 -25.61 -17.38 11.50
N ASP A 178 -25.70 -16.71 12.65
CA ASP A 178 -25.77 -17.36 13.96
C ASP A 178 -26.89 -18.41 14.06
N ASP A 179 -28.04 -18.15 13.43
CA ASP A 179 -29.22 -19.02 13.39
C ASP A 179 -29.31 -19.90 12.13
N SER A 180 -28.24 -19.98 11.33
CA SER A 180 -28.24 -20.74 10.08
C SER A 180 -28.34 -22.26 10.29
N ASP A 181 -29.18 -22.92 9.49
CA ASP A 181 -29.32 -24.38 9.47
C ASP A 181 -28.07 -25.11 8.95
N MET A 182 -27.11 -24.40 8.35
CA MET A 182 -25.85 -24.98 7.87
C MET A 182 -24.92 -25.42 9.01
N TRP A 183 -25.15 -24.90 10.21
CA TRP A 183 -24.37 -25.24 11.39
C TRP A 183 -24.69 -26.64 11.90
N THR A 184 -23.68 -27.52 11.87
CA THR A 184 -23.70 -28.76 12.65
C THR A 184 -23.23 -28.51 14.08
N ASP A 185 -23.62 -29.36 15.03
CA ASP A 185 -23.19 -29.26 16.44
C ASP A 185 -21.66 -29.28 16.57
N ASN A 186 -20.98 -30.06 15.74
CA ASN A 186 -19.52 -30.13 15.69
C ASN A 186 -18.91 -28.79 15.24
N LEU A 187 -19.42 -28.20 14.16
CA LEU A 187 -18.92 -26.92 13.64
C LEU A 187 -19.21 -25.77 14.61
N LYS A 188 -20.38 -25.74 15.25
CA LYS A 188 -20.70 -24.77 16.31
C LYS A 188 -19.71 -24.85 17.46
N THR A 189 -19.44 -26.06 17.94
CA THR A 189 -18.48 -26.29 19.03
C THR A 189 -17.08 -25.81 18.64
N MET A 190 -16.66 -26.00 17.39
CA MET A 190 -15.32 -25.64 16.94
C MET A 190 -15.15 -24.14 16.62
N LEU A 191 -16.14 -23.50 16.01
CA LEU A 191 -16.05 -22.14 15.47
C LEU A 191 -16.76 -21.07 16.31
N MET A 192 -17.69 -21.49 17.16
CA MET A 192 -18.48 -20.63 18.05
C MET A 192 -18.49 -21.14 19.51
N PRO A 193 -17.32 -21.47 20.12
CA PRO A 193 -17.28 -22.04 21.46
C PRO A 193 -17.84 -21.09 22.54
N ASP A 194 -17.67 -19.78 22.35
CA ASP A 194 -18.17 -18.73 23.25
C ASP A 194 -19.60 -18.27 22.91
N GLY A 195 -20.26 -18.93 21.95
CA GLY A 195 -21.57 -18.55 21.42
C GLY A 195 -21.54 -17.32 20.52
N CYS A 196 -22.73 -16.76 20.29
CA CYS A 196 -22.95 -15.60 19.45
C CYS A 196 -22.59 -14.31 20.22
N CYS A 197 -21.95 -13.37 19.53
CA CYS A 197 -21.63 -12.06 20.08
C CYS A 197 -22.14 -10.98 19.13
N GLU A 198 -22.81 -9.96 19.66
CA GLU A 198 -23.37 -8.90 18.82
C GLU A 198 -22.33 -8.27 17.89
N GLY A 199 -22.67 -8.22 16.60
CA GLY A 199 -21.83 -7.69 15.54
C GLY A 199 -20.63 -8.57 15.17
N VAL A 200 -20.51 -9.79 15.69
CA VAL A 200 -19.50 -10.79 15.27
C VAL A 200 -20.22 -11.97 14.64
N PHE A 201 -19.86 -12.32 13.41
CA PHE A 201 -20.54 -13.37 12.66
C PHE A 201 -19.57 -14.11 11.73
N TRP A 202 -19.95 -15.32 11.33
CA TRP A 202 -19.30 -16.04 10.25
C TRP A 202 -20.01 -15.78 8.92
N ILE A 203 -19.26 -15.85 7.83
CA ILE A 203 -19.76 -15.64 6.46
C ILE A 203 -18.96 -16.51 5.49
N SER A 204 -19.62 -16.97 4.43
CA SER A 204 -18.96 -17.73 3.37
C SER A 204 -17.95 -16.88 2.59
N TYR A 205 -16.87 -17.49 2.09
CA TYR A 205 -15.92 -16.78 1.24
C TYR A 205 -16.57 -16.22 -0.04
N ASP A 206 -17.52 -16.95 -0.64
CA ASP A 206 -18.25 -16.49 -1.82
C ASP A 206 -19.11 -15.25 -1.52
N ASP A 207 -19.75 -15.18 -0.36
CA ASP A 207 -20.47 -13.97 0.05
C ASP A 207 -19.51 -12.81 0.37
N VAL A 208 -18.32 -13.09 0.91
CA VAL A 208 -17.29 -12.05 1.07
C VAL A 208 -16.89 -11.46 -0.27
N LEU A 209 -16.65 -12.28 -1.28
CA LEU A 209 -16.38 -11.82 -2.66
C LEU A 209 -17.55 -11.06 -3.28
N LYS A 210 -18.78 -11.28 -2.81
CA LYS A 210 -19.99 -10.62 -3.32
C LYS A 210 -20.23 -9.24 -2.69
N TYR A 211 -19.98 -9.09 -1.39
CA TYR A 211 -20.37 -7.91 -0.62
C TYR A 211 -19.20 -7.00 -0.22
N PHE A 212 -17.96 -7.46 -0.32
CA PHE A 212 -16.77 -6.70 0.11
C PHE A 212 -15.89 -6.33 -1.09
N ASP A 213 -15.26 -5.14 -1.03
CA ASP A 213 -14.44 -4.63 -2.14
C ASP A 213 -12.96 -5.01 -2.01
N CYS A 214 -12.45 -5.06 -0.78
CA CYS A 214 -11.07 -5.44 -0.49
C CYS A 214 -10.91 -5.95 0.94
N ILE A 215 -9.82 -6.69 1.16
CA ILE A 215 -9.27 -7.00 2.49
C ILE A 215 -7.90 -6.33 2.62
N ASP A 216 -7.79 -5.47 3.61
CA ASP A 216 -6.54 -4.83 4.00
C ASP A 216 -5.81 -5.71 5.02
N ILE A 217 -4.57 -6.08 4.71
CA ILE A 217 -3.71 -6.92 5.54
C ILE A 217 -2.58 -6.06 6.09
N CYS A 218 -2.40 -6.06 7.41
CA CYS A 218 -1.32 -5.38 8.10
C CYS A 218 -0.38 -6.42 8.73
N LYS A 219 0.84 -6.50 8.18
CA LYS A 219 1.84 -7.50 8.50
C LYS A 219 2.60 -7.10 9.76
N VAL A 220 1.88 -6.95 10.87
CA VAL A 220 2.49 -6.73 12.19
C VAL A 220 3.29 -7.97 12.53
N ARG A 221 4.61 -7.82 12.59
CA ARG A 221 5.52 -8.89 12.98
C ARG A 221 6.01 -8.66 14.40
N ASN A 222 6.41 -9.75 15.05
CA ASN A 222 6.97 -9.70 16.40
C ASN A 222 8.35 -9.00 16.38
N ASN A 223 8.89 -8.77 17.58
CA ASN A 223 10.16 -8.04 17.79
C ASN A 223 11.41 -8.73 17.19
N MET A 224 11.27 -9.84 16.46
CA MET A 224 12.40 -10.53 15.81
C MET A 224 12.74 -9.94 14.45
N TRP A 225 11.90 -9.07 13.91
CA TRP A 225 12.15 -8.36 12.66
C TRP A 225 12.95 -7.08 12.89
N ASN A 226 13.80 -6.76 11.92
CA ASN A 226 14.60 -5.54 11.90
C ASN A 226 13.87 -4.49 11.07
N GLU A 227 13.99 -3.23 11.46
CA GLU A 227 13.34 -2.10 10.82
C GLU A 227 14.36 -0.99 10.58
N VAL A 228 14.40 -0.48 9.35
CA VAL A 228 15.17 0.72 8.97
C VAL A 228 14.23 1.69 8.25
N ARG A 229 14.30 2.97 8.59
CA ARG A 229 13.51 4.03 7.94
C ARG A 229 14.43 5.13 7.44
N LEU A 230 14.43 5.35 6.14
CA LEU A 230 15.27 6.33 5.45
C LEU A 230 14.42 7.45 4.89
N LYS A 231 14.86 8.68 5.10
CA LYS A 231 14.20 9.89 4.60
C LYS A 231 14.82 10.24 3.26
N GLY A 232 14.04 10.74 2.32
CA GLY A 232 14.56 11.21 1.05
C GLY A 232 13.62 12.18 0.34
N TYR A 233 14.05 12.63 -0.83
CA TYR A 233 13.30 13.55 -1.67
C TYR A 233 13.05 12.93 -3.05
N LEU A 234 11.90 13.25 -3.63
CA LEU A 234 11.54 12.92 -5.01
C LEU A 234 11.68 14.19 -5.87
N PRO A 235 12.87 14.47 -6.43
CA PRO A 235 13.07 15.68 -7.22
C PRO A 235 12.23 15.68 -8.52
N PRO A 236 11.84 16.85 -9.03
CA PRO A 236 11.28 16.98 -10.39
C PRO A 236 12.38 16.77 -11.45
N LEU A 237 11.97 16.59 -12.71
CA LEU A 237 12.86 16.49 -13.88
C LEU A 237 14.01 15.48 -13.76
N SER A 238 13.92 14.49 -12.87
CA SER A 238 15.04 13.58 -12.56
C SER A 238 16.33 14.32 -12.19
N SER A 239 16.24 15.48 -11.50
CA SER A 239 17.42 16.22 -11.06
C SER A 239 18.38 15.30 -10.30
N THR A 240 19.60 15.21 -10.82
CA THR A 240 20.64 14.29 -10.38
C THR A 240 21.24 14.70 -9.04
N ASP A 241 21.18 16.00 -8.72
CA ASP A 241 21.88 16.59 -7.59
C ASP A 241 21.20 16.26 -6.25
N HIS A 242 19.93 15.90 -6.29
CA HIS A 242 19.12 15.57 -5.11
C HIS A 242 18.51 14.16 -5.17
N LEU A 243 18.90 13.38 -6.17
CA LEU A 243 18.50 11.99 -6.27
C LEU A 243 19.22 11.18 -5.18
N SER A 244 18.49 10.28 -4.54
CA SER A 244 19.08 9.31 -3.62
C SER A 244 18.58 7.91 -3.96
N CYS A 245 19.43 6.92 -3.74
CA CYS A 245 19.05 5.52 -3.78
C CYS A 245 19.61 4.80 -2.55
N VAL A 246 19.12 3.59 -2.31
CA VAL A 246 19.49 2.81 -1.14
C VAL A 246 20.18 1.54 -1.58
N VAL A 247 21.44 1.38 -1.18
CA VAL A 247 22.20 0.15 -1.39
C VAL A 247 21.94 -0.77 -0.20
N LEU A 248 21.58 -2.02 -0.50
CA LEU A 248 21.36 -3.08 0.48
C LEU A 248 22.39 -4.17 0.26
N THR A 249 23.12 -4.53 1.30
CA THR A 249 23.95 -5.74 1.29
C THR A 249 23.29 -6.80 2.16
N VAL A 250 22.96 -7.92 1.51
CA VAL A 250 22.30 -9.09 2.10
C VAL A 250 23.35 -10.17 2.27
N SER A 251 23.62 -10.61 3.50
CA SER A 251 24.66 -11.63 3.79
C SER A 251 24.11 -13.05 3.86
N GLU A 252 22.82 -13.21 4.14
CA GLU A 252 22.12 -14.49 4.25
C GLU A 252 20.72 -14.35 3.64
N PRO A 253 20.06 -15.44 3.17
CA PRO A 253 18.71 -15.37 2.64
C PRO A 253 17.76 -14.65 3.61
N THR A 254 17.17 -13.54 3.16
CA THR A 254 16.45 -12.60 4.01
C THR A 254 15.12 -12.21 3.37
N GLU A 255 14.03 -12.50 4.07
CA GLU A 255 12.73 -11.93 3.73
C GLU A 255 12.75 -10.43 4.05
N ALA A 256 12.44 -9.58 3.07
CA ALA A 256 12.42 -8.14 3.19
C ALA A 256 11.12 -7.54 2.61
N GLU A 257 10.61 -6.52 3.28
CA GLU A 257 9.46 -5.73 2.86
C GLU A 257 9.85 -4.27 2.74
N PHE A 258 9.51 -3.67 1.61
CA PHE A 258 9.79 -2.29 1.26
C PHE A 258 8.48 -1.52 1.23
N THR A 259 8.37 -0.46 2.04
CA THR A 259 7.23 0.44 2.00
C THR A 259 7.71 1.86 1.78
N LEU A 260 7.30 2.44 0.65
CA LEU A 260 7.59 3.82 0.29
C LEU A 260 6.39 4.70 0.67
N PHE A 261 6.55 5.51 1.70
CA PHE A 261 5.57 6.48 2.17
C PHE A 261 5.86 7.86 1.55
N GLN A 262 4.81 8.60 1.19
CA GLN A 262 4.90 10.03 0.86
C GLN A 262 4.20 10.87 1.92
N GLU A 263 4.63 12.13 2.05
CA GLU A 263 3.95 13.07 2.93
C GLU A 263 2.59 13.52 2.39
N GLY A 264 1.71 13.93 3.30
CA GLY A 264 0.50 14.66 2.92
C GLY A 264 -0.78 13.83 2.89
N GLN A 265 -0.78 12.65 3.51
CA GLN A 265 -2.01 11.93 3.79
C GLN A 265 -2.97 12.80 4.62
N ARG A 266 -4.18 13.02 4.10
CA ARG A 266 -5.30 13.72 4.76
C ARG A 266 -5.03 15.16 5.21
N LYS A 267 -4.19 15.92 4.49
CA LYS A 267 -3.99 17.36 4.79
C LYS A 267 -5.21 18.19 4.33
N SER A 268 -5.57 19.19 5.16
CA SER A 268 -6.59 20.23 4.89
C SER A 268 -6.34 20.96 3.54
N GLU A 269 -7.42 21.51 2.95
CA GLU A 269 -7.53 22.25 1.67
C GLU A 269 -6.42 23.27 1.35
N LYS A 270 -5.57 23.62 2.32
CA LYS A 270 -4.44 24.56 2.17
C LYS A 270 -3.17 23.96 1.57
N CYS A 271 -3.10 22.65 1.32
CA CYS A 271 -1.93 22.01 0.71
C CYS A 271 -2.17 21.77 -0.79
N ASN A 272 -1.66 22.66 -1.64
CA ASN A 272 -1.83 22.66 -3.10
C ASN A 272 -1.21 21.46 -3.86
N ARG A 273 -0.87 20.35 -3.19
CA ARG A 273 -0.16 19.23 -3.82
C ARG A 273 -0.99 17.96 -3.84
N SER A 274 -1.28 17.51 -5.06
CA SER A 274 -1.80 16.18 -5.34
C SER A 274 -0.84 15.10 -4.87
N GLN A 275 -1.38 13.96 -4.47
CA GLN A 275 -0.57 12.78 -4.14
C GLN A 275 0.26 12.36 -5.34
N LEU A 276 1.48 11.94 -5.05
CA LEU A 276 2.38 11.39 -6.04
C LEU A 276 1.98 9.98 -6.44
N ASP A 277 2.29 9.66 -7.69
CA ASP A 277 2.15 8.34 -8.28
C ASP A 277 3.43 7.53 -8.03
N LEU A 278 3.43 6.75 -6.95
CA LEU A 278 4.62 6.13 -6.38
C LEU A 278 4.91 4.75 -6.96
N CYS A 279 6.19 4.37 -6.99
CA CYS A 279 6.67 3.02 -7.22
C CYS A 279 8.01 2.80 -6.49
N VAL A 280 8.24 1.62 -5.92
CA VAL A 280 9.56 1.21 -5.45
C VAL A 280 10.07 0.06 -6.30
N ALA A 281 11.31 0.15 -6.76
CA ALA A 281 11.96 -0.89 -7.56
C ALA A 281 13.22 -1.38 -6.84
N VAL A 282 13.39 -2.70 -6.78
CA VAL A 282 14.56 -3.37 -6.21
C VAL A 282 15.34 -3.99 -7.35
N MET A 283 16.56 -3.51 -7.53
CA MET A 283 17.46 -3.91 -8.60
C MET A 283 18.61 -4.72 -8.00
N ARG A 284 19.02 -5.80 -8.67
CA ARG A 284 20.28 -6.47 -8.33
C ARG A 284 21.43 -5.58 -8.77
N SER A 285 22.46 -5.43 -7.95
CA SER A 285 23.67 -4.68 -8.30
C SER A 285 24.89 -5.59 -8.30
N ARG A 286 26.05 -5.05 -8.67
CA ARG A 286 27.36 -5.67 -8.50
C ARG A 286 28.13 -4.83 -7.48
N GLU A 287 29.05 -5.44 -6.73
CA GLU A 287 29.81 -4.83 -5.62
C GLU A 287 29.93 -3.30 -5.72
N VAL A 288 29.25 -2.62 -4.80
CA VAL A 288 29.35 -1.17 -4.62
C VAL A 288 30.50 -0.94 -3.65
N THR A 289 31.65 -0.53 -4.18
CA THR A 289 32.78 -0.02 -3.39
C THR A 289 32.83 1.49 -3.51
N SER A 290 33.45 2.19 -2.55
CA SER A 290 33.68 3.64 -2.60
C SER A 290 34.34 4.14 -3.90
N GLU A 291 35.02 3.27 -4.63
CA GLU A 291 35.74 3.58 -5.88
C GLU A 291 34.97 3.21 -7.17
N LYS A 292 33.84 2.48 -7.09
CA LYS A 292 33.10 2.01 -8.28
C LYS A 292 31.69 2.57 -8.31
N PRO A 293 31.22 3.05 -9.49
CA PRO A 293 29.85 3.58 -9.62
C PRO A 293 28.82 2.48 -9.42
N ILE A 294 27.66 2.87 -8.87
CA ILE A 294 26.49 2.00 -8.71
C ILE A 294 26.07 1.46 -10.08
N TYR A 295 25.98 0.14 -10.18
CA TYR A 295 25.50 -0.53 -11.39
C TYR A 295 24.06 -1.02 -11.20
N ILE A 296 23.17 -0.67 -12.12
CA ILE A 296 21.79 -1.15 -12.12
C ILE A 296 21.70 -2.41 -12.98
N GLY A 297 21.57 -3.56 -12.32
CA GLY A 297 21.42 -4.85 -12.98
C GLY A 297 19.95 -5.23 -13.20
N ARG A 298 19.66 -6.52 -13.10
CA ARG A 298 18.31 -7.07 -13.34
C ARG A 298 17.31 -6.58 -12.28
N LEU A 299 16.06 -6.37 -12.70
CA LEU A 299 14.94 -6.19 -11.79
C LEU A 299 14.75 -7.44 -10.92
N VAL A 300 14.61 -7.24 -9.61
CA VAL A 300 14.36 -8.30 -8.63
C VAL A 300 12.91 -8.27 -8.18
N GLU A 301 12.42 -7.08 -7.82
CA GLU A 301 11.04 -6.87 -7.40
C GLU A 301 10.62 -5.41 -7.61
N HIS A 302 9.32 -5.15 -7.75
CA HIS A 302 8.77 -3.80 -7.72
C HIS A 302 7.40 -3.76 -7.07
N SER A 303 7.00 -2.59 -6.56
CA SER A 303 5.62 -2.39 -6.12
C SER A 303 4.69 -2.16 -7.33
N LYS A 304 3.38 -2.32 -7.11
CA LYS A 304 2.40 -1.71 -8.01
C LYS A 304 2.61 -0.19 -8.02
N ARG A 305 2.48 0.43 -9.20
CA ARG A 305 2.51 1.89 -9.37
C ARG A 305 1.14 2.46 -9.01
N GLN A 306 1.06 3.33 -8.01
CA GLN A 306 -0.21 3.82 -7.49
C GLN A 306 -0.12 5.25 -6.94
N VAL A 307 -1.19 6.03 -7.15
CA VAL A 307 -1.44 7.30 -6.46
C VAL A 307 -2.07 7.02 -5.09
N ARG A 308 -1.23 6.75 -4.09
CA ARG A 308 -1.63 6.45 -2.70
C ARG A 308 -0.59 6.99 -1.72
N GLY A 309 -0.95 7.09 -0.44
CA GLY A 309 -0.02 7.52 0.63
C GLY A 309 1.23 6.68 0.77
N PHE A 310 1.15 5.42 0.38
CA PHE A 310 2.29 4.54 0.32
C PHE A 310 2.07 3.41 -0.68
N VAL A 311 3.17 2.83 -1.13
CA VAL A 311 3.22 1.60 -1.92
C VAL A 311 4.18 0.61 -1.27
N SER A 312 3.86 -0.68 -1.36
CA SER A 312 4.65 -1.74 -0.74
C SER A 312 5.05 -2.80 -1.75
N SER A 313 6.20 -3.44 -1.53
CA SER A 313 6.61 -4.69 -2.17
C SER A 313 7.32 -5.58 -1.15
N HIS A 314 7.35 -6.89 -1.40
CA HIS A 314 8.01 -7.85 -0.54
C HIS A 314 8.77 -8.88 -1.36
N LYS A 315 9.90 -9.37 -0.85
CA LYS A 315 10.74 -10.35 -1.54
C LYS A 315 11.60 -11.15 -0.58
N MET A 316 11.78 -12.43 -0.87
CA MET A 316 12.91 -13.20 -0.33
C MET A 316 14.17 -12.84 -1.11
N LEU A 317 15.10 -12.15 -0.47
CA LEU A 317 16.39 -11.76 -1.06
C LEU A 317 17.43 -12.82 -0.78
N GLU A 318 18.24 -13.12 -1.79
CA GLU A 318 19.40 -14.00 -1.67
C GLU A 318 20.63 -13.19 -1.23
N PRO A 319 21.71 -13.83 -0.77
CA PRO A 319 22.95 -13.13 -0.43
C PRO A 319 23.53 -12.39 -1.65
N ASP A 320 23.42 -11.06 -1.66
CA ASP A 320 23.93 -10.19 -2.71
C ASP A 320 23.81 -8.70 -2.34
N VAL A 321 24.24 -7.84 -3.26
CA VAL A 321 24.01 -6.40 -3.23
C VAL A 321 22.82 -6.01 -4.11
N TYR A 322 21.95 -5.19 -3.56
CA TYR A 322 20.76 -4.66 -4.22
C TYR A 322 20.73 -3.14 -4.14
N VAL A 323 20.07 -2.51 -5.10
CA VAL A 323 19.79 -1.07 -5.11
C VAL A 323 18.28 -0.89 -5.12
N VAL A 324 17.75 -0.19 -4.12
CA VAL A 324 16.36 0.21 -4.05
C VAL A 324 16.22 1.64 -4.55
N VAL A 325 15.36 1.81 -5.54
CA VAL A 325 15.08 3.08 -6.19
C VAL A 325 13.64 3.47 -5.90
N CYS A 326 13.47 4.63 -5.29
CA CYS A 326 12.16 5.21 -5.00
C CYS A 326 11.76 6.12 -6.17
N LEU A 327 10.62 5.82 -6.79
CA LEU A 327 10.16 6.45 -8.01
C LEU A 327 8.83 7.17 -7.77
N ALA A 328 8.63 8.28 -8.46
CA ALA A 328 7.35 8.94 -8.63
C ALA A 328 7.28 9.59 -10.02
N PHE A 329 6.09 9.65 -10.63
CA PHE A 329 5.97 9.94 -12.07
C PHE A 329 5.17 11.20 -12.43
N ASN A 330 4.30 11.68 -11.54
CA ASN A 330 3.30 12.69 -11.85
C ASN A 330 3.70 14.12 -11.46
N HIS A 331 4.94 14.36 -11.01
CA HIS A 331 5.42 15.68 -10.58
C HIS A 331 6.61 16.22 -11.38
N TRP A 332 7.07 15.51 -12.41
CA TRP A 332 8.33 15.88 -13.09
C TRP A 332 8.26 17.23 -13.83
N HIS A 333 7.07 17.70 -14.21
CA HIS A 333 6.83 18.93 -14.96
C HIS A 333 6.42 20.12 -14.08
N THR A 334 6.58 20.02 -12.75
CA THR A 334 6.05 21.01 -11.79
C THR A 334 6.92 22.27 -11.64
N ASP A 335 7.97 22.43 -12.45
CA ASP A 335 8.93 23.55 -12.41
C ASP A 335 9.41 23.90 -10.98
N LEU A 336 9.47 22.89 -10.09
CA LEU A 336 9.96 23.09 -8.72
C LEU A 336 11.48 23.26 -8.77
N VAL A 337 11.94 24.51 -8.70
CA VAL A 337 13.37 24.83 -8.74
C VAL A 337 14.01 24.76 -7.35
N ASP A 338 13.23 25.02 -6.29
CA ASP A 338 13.73 25.03 -4.91
C ASP A 338 13.70 23.61 -4.28
N PRO A 339 14.87 23.05 -3.87
CA PRO A 339 14.93 21.75 -3.20
C PRO A 339 14.17 21.69 -1.88
N SER A 340 13.99 22.82 -1.18
CA SER A 340 13.27 22.88 0.10
C SER A 340 11.80 22.49 -0.05
N VAL A 341 11.27 22.62 -1.27
CA VAL A 341 9.91 22.26 -1.61
C VAL A 341 9.84 20.94 -2.36
N TYR A 342 10.89 20.11 -2.41
CA TYR A 342 10.75 18.81 -3.05
C TYR A 342 9.84 17.88 -2.24
N PRO A 343 9.00 17.06 -2.88
CA PRO A 343 8.21 16.06 -2.17
C PRO A 343 9.10 15.13 -1.36
N GLU A 344 8.84 15.05 -0.05
CA GLU A 344 9.52 14.15 0.85
C GLU A 344 8.90 12.75 0.84
N PHE A 345 9.75 11.75 1.06
CA PHE A 345 9.34 10.38 1.26
C PHE A 345 10.06 9.73 2.45
N VAL A 346 9.48 8.64 2.95
CA VAL A 346 10.17 7.70 3.84
C VAL A 346 10.12 6.31 3.25
N LEU A 347 11.28 5.71 3.03
CA LEU A 347 11.40 4.29 2.72
C LEU A 347 11.59 3.52 4.03
N ALA A 348 10.60 2.70 4.39
CA ALA A 348 10.70 1.73 5.46
C ALA A 348 11.08 0.37 4.90
N ILE A 349 12.09 -0.26 5.50
CA ILE A 349 12.57 -1.60 5.18
C ILE A 349 12.40 -2.45 6.42
N HIS A 350 11.52 -3.45 6.33
CA HIS A 350 11.35 -4.46 7.37
C HIS A 350 12.02 -5.75 6.90
N SER A 351 12.83 -6.39 7.74
CA SER A 351 13.61 -7.56 7.33
C SER A 351 13.73 -8.62 8.42
N SER A 352 13.61 -9.88 8.03
CA SER A 352 13.76 -11.04 8.93
C SER A 352 15.17 -11.18 9.52
N LYS A 353 16.18 -10.66 8.84
CA LYS A 353 17.59 -10.66 9.24
C LYS A 353 18.16 -9.26 9.08
N ARG A 354 19.33 -9.00 9.69
CA ARG A 354 19.95 -7.68 9.60
C ARG A 354 20.47 -7.45 8.19
N LEU A 355 20.15 -6.28 7.65
CA LEU A 355 20.65 -5.79 6.38
C LEU A 355 21.63 -4.64 6.63
N LEU A 356 22.72 -4.59 5.87
CA LEU A 356 23.51 -3.37 5.76
C LEU A 356 22.81 -2.45 4.76
N VAL A 357 22.46 -1.25 5.20
CA VAL A 357 21.66 -0.29 4.45
C VAL A 357 22.40 1.03 4.35
N GLU A 358 22.67 1.46 3.13
CA GLU A 358 23.41 2.70 2.86
C GLU A 358 22.62 3.58 1.88
N GLN A 359 22.37 4.84 2.26
CA GLN A 359 21.77 5.81 1.36
C GLN A 359 22.88 6.58 0.65
N VAL A 360 22.84 6.58 -0.68
CA VAL A 360 23.92 7.13 -1.53
C VAL A 360 23.35 8.00 -2.64
N SER A 361 24.14 8.97 -3.09
CA SER A 361 23.86 9.75 -4.29
C SER A 361 24.22 8.92 -5.53
N PRO A 362 23.23 8.50 -6.34
CA PRO A 362 23.49 7.68 -7.50
C PRO A 362 24.02 8.51 -8.68
N PRO A 363 24.67 7.85 -9.65
CA PRO A 363 24.90 8.42 -10.97
C PRO A 363 23.60 8.84 -11.67
N SER A 364 23.70 9.79 -12.59
CA SER A 364 22.56 10.37 -13.32
C SER A 364 21.72 9.38 -14.13
N PHE A 365 22.31 8.26 -14.54
CA PHE A 365 21.63 7.25 -15.36
C PHE A 365 20.73 6.31 -14.56
N VAL A 366 20.80 6.29 -13.21
CA VAL A 366 20.14 5.26 -12.39
C VAL A 366 18.62 5.22 -12.57
N LEU A 367 17.95 6.37 -12.67
CA LEU A 367 16.51 6.42 -12.91
C LEU A 367 16.14 5.82 -14.27
N ALA A 368 16.86 6.23 -15.32
CA ALA A 368 16.63 5.75 -16.68
C ALA A 368 16.88 4.24 -16.77
N ASP A 369 18.01 3.75 -16.26
CA ASP A 369 18.34 2.33 -16.26
C ASP A 369 17.35 1.50 -15.45
N THR A 370 16.85 2.03 -14.34
CA THR A 370 15.82 1.35 -13.52
C THR A 370 14.53 1.18 -14.32
N ILE A 371 14.04 2.24 -14.96
CA ILE A 371 12.82 2.20 -15.77
C ILE A 371 13.02 1.30 -17.00
N ILE A 372 14.17 1.36 -17.65
CA ILE A 372 14.51 0.51 -18.79
C ILE A 372 14.49 -0.96 -18.37
N ASN A 373 15.24 -1.34 -17.33
CA ASN A 373 15.28 -2.73 -16.88
C ASN A 373 13.92 -3.22 -16.36
N LEU A 374 13.11 -2.33 -15.77
CA LEU A 374 11.74 -2.64 -15.37
C LEU A 374 10.88 -2.97 -16.59
N THR A 375 10.90 -2.12 -17.61
CA THR A 375 10.16 -2.33 -18.87
C THR A 375 10.65 -3.56 -19.63
N LEU A 376 11.94 -3.86 -19.62
CA LEU A 376 12.48 -5.08 -20.24
C LEU A 376 12.00 -6.35 -19.53
N ALA A 377 11.88 -6.30 -18.19
CA ALA A 377 11.50 -7.47 -17.39
C ALA A 377 9.99 -7.72 -17.36
N LYS A 378 9.17 -6.67 -17.43
CA LYS A 378 7.70 -6.74 -17.24
C LYS A 378 6.90 -6.30 -18.46
N GLY A 379 7.52 -5.61 -19.41
CA GLY A 379 6.88 -5.15 -20.63
C GLY A 379 6.73 -6.26 -21.66
N GLN A 380 5.77 -6.06 -22.56
CA GLN A 380 5.56 -6.94 -23.71
C GLN A 380 6.59 -6.61 -24.79
N ARG A 381 7.36 -7.62 -25.20
CA ARG A 381 8.32 -7.50 -26.30
C ARG A 381 7.58 -7.57 -27.64
N HIS A 382 7.83 -6.58 -28.48
CA HIS A 382 7.33 -6.52 -29.84
C HIS A 382 8.51 -6.38 -30.81
N GLU A 383 8.69 -7.36 -31.69
CA GLU A 383 9.63 -7.25 -32.80
C GLU A 383 9.05 -6.27 -33.82
N GLY A 384 9.73 -5.13 -33.99
CA GLY A 384 9.33 -4.11 -34.94
C GLY A 384 9.87 -4.42 -36.33
N ARG A 385 10.56 -3.45 -36.92
CA ARG A 385 11.34 -3.66 -38.15
C ARG A 385 12.59 -4.50 -37.82
N GLU A 386 13.17 -5.14 -38.83
CA GLU A 386 14.44 -5.86 -38.68
C GLU A 386 15.48 -4.95 -38.00
N GLY A 387 16.11 -5.43 -36.91
CA GLY A 387 17.06 -4.64 -36.12
C GLY A 387 16.44 -3.70 -35.07
N MET A 388 15.11 -3.68 -34.91
CA MET A 388 14.40 -2.89 -33.89
C MET A 388 13.51 -3.78 -33.02
N THR A 389 13.63 -3.64 -31.71
CA THR A 389 12.65 -4.20 -30.76
C THR A 389 12.08 -3.12 -29.89
N ALA A 390 10.76 -3.15 -29.70
CA ALA A 390 10.08 -2.27 -28.76
C ALA A 390 9.55 -3.10 -27.58
N TYR A 391 9.59 -2.51 -26.39
CA TYR A 391 9.03 -3.08 -25.17
C TYR A 391 7.98 -2.13 -24.65
N TYR A 392 6.76 -2.63 -24.46
CA TYR A 392 5.61 -1.85 -24.00
C TYR A 392 5.22 -2.32 -22.60
N LEU A 393 5.40 -1.45 -21.61
CA LEU A 393 4.90 -1.68 -20.27
C LEU A 393 3.56 -0.97 -20.09
N THR A 394 2.49 -1.76 -20.12
CA THR A 394 1.10 -1.31 -19.99
C THR A 394 0.29 -2.22 -19.05
N LYS A 395 0.43 -3.55 -19.18
CA LYS A 395 -0.30 -4.52 -18.37
C LYS A 395 0.13 -4.45 -16.90
N GLY A 396 -0.83 -4.26 -15.99
CA GLY A 396 -0.58 -4.15 -14.55
C GLY A 396 0.24 -2.91 -14.15
N TRP A 397 0.36 -1.93 -15.05
CA TRP A 397 1.11 -0.70 -14.86
C TRP A 397 0.18 0.50 -15.11
N ALA A 398 0.08 1.41 -14.15
CA ALA A 398 -0.75 2.61 -14.27
C ALA A 398 -0.08 3.65 -15.20
N GLY A 399 -0.06 3.38 -16.50
CA GLY A 399 0.49 4.26 -17.54
C GLY A 399 1.13 3.49 -18.69
N LEU A 400 1.88 4.21 -19.53
CA LEU A 400 2.62 3.64 -20.66
C LEU A 400 4.11 3.96 -20.51
N VAL A 401 4.96 2.94 -20.60
CA VAL A 401 6.40 3.11 -20.82
C VAL A 401 6.77 2.36 -22.10
N VAL A 402 7.50 3.04 -22.98
CA VAL A 402 8.03 2.47 -24.22
C VAL A 402 9.54 2.52 -24.17
N VAL A 403 10.19 1.36 -24.35
CA VAL A 403 11.64 1.25 -24.53
C VAL A 403 11.90 0.69 -25.91
N VAL A 404 12.82 1.30 -26.66
CA VAL A 404 13.15 0.87 -28.02
C VAL A 404 14.62 0.52 -28.09
N GLU A 405 14.89 -0.75 -28.38
CA GLU A 405 16.23 -1.29 -28.59
C GLU A 405 16.59 -1.22 -30.09
N ASN A 406 17.69 -0.53 -30.39
CA ASN A 406 18.25 -0.41 -31.72
C ASN A 406 19.45 -1.35 -31.89
N ARG A 407 19.27 -2.44 -32.64
CA ARG A 407 20.31 -3.41 -32.97
C ARG A 407 21.06 -3.11 -34.27
N HIS A 408 20.73 -2.01 -34.95
CA HIS A 408 21.52 -1.60 -36.12
C HIS A 408 22.89 -1.09 -35.67
N ALA A 409 23.93 -1.44 -36.43
CA ALA A 409 25.29 -0.96 -36.17
C ALA A 409 25.56 0.45 -36.73
N ASN A 410 24.74 0.91 -37.68
CA ASN A 410 25.00 2.14 -38.45
C ASN A 410 23.75 2.97 -38.77
N ARG A 411 22.62 2.73 -38.09
CA ARG A 411 21.36 3.47 -38.31
C ARG A 411 20.78 3.94 -37.00
N TRP A 412 20.20 5.12 -37.02
CA TRP A 412 19.41 5.67 -35.93
C TRP A 412 17.96 5.25 -36.08
N ILE A 413 17.29 5.07 -34.95
CA ILE A 413 15.84 4.88 -34.92
C ILE A 413 15.22 6.13 -34.31
N HIS A 414 14.32 6.76 -35.06
CA HIS A 414 13.53 7.86 -34.54
C HIS A 414 12.20 7.33 -34.02
N VAL A 415 11.91 7.60 -32.76
CA VAL A 415 10.70 7.17 -32.07
C VAL A 415 9.84 8.39 -31.83
N LYS A 416 8.65 8.42 -32.43
CA LYS A 416 7.66 9.46 -32.20
C LYS A 416 6.53 8.90 -31.35
N CYS A 417 6.25 9.55 -30.21
CA CYS A 417 5.06 9.30 -29.40
C CYS A 417 4.17 10.54 -29.48
N ASP A 418 2.89 10.35 -29.85
CA ASP A 418 1.93 11.44 -30.04
C ASP A 418 0.67 11.14 -29.22
N CYS A 419 0.54 11.83 -28.10
CA CYS A 419 -0.57 11.71 -27.15
C CYS A 419 -1.45 12.97 -27.13
N GLN A 420 -1.38 13.83 -28.14
CA GLN A 420 -2.11 15.12 -28.15
C GLN A 420 -3.64 14.95 -28.14
N GLU A 421 -4.15 13.82 -28.64
CA GLU A 421 -5.59 13.49 -28.64
C GLU A 421 -6.03 12.69 -27.41
N SER A 422 -5.11 12.40 -26.49
CA SER A 422 -5.40 11.65 -25.27
C SER A 422 -5.81 12.59 -24.13
N TYR A 423 -6.85 12.19 -23.38
CA TYR A 423 -7.29 12.90 -22.18
C TYR A 423 -6.62 12.32 -20.93
N ASN A 424 -6.35 13.14 -19.93
CA ASN A 424 -5.79 12.74 -18.62
C ASN A 424 -4.43 12.01 -18.68
N VAL A 425 -3.60 12.31 -19.69
CA VAL A 425 -2.24 11.77 -19.80
C VAL A 425 -1.24 12.80 -19.29
N MET A 426 -0.30 12.36 -18.45
CA MET A 426 0.86 13.15 -18.07
C MET A 426 2.13 12.52 -18.62
N SER A 427 2.91 13.33 -19.33
CA SER A 427 4.17 12.93 -19.93
C SER A 427 5.34 13.24 -19.01
N THR A 428 6.18 12.23 -18.77
CA THR A 428 7.45 12.40 -18.06
C THR A 428 8.45 13.26 -18.83
N ARG A 429 8.22 13.49 -20.13
CA ARG A 429 9.02 14.39 -20.98
C ARG A 429 8.48 15.83 -20.99
N GLY A 430 7.42 16.14 -20.25
CA GLY A 430 6.81 17.47 -20.19
C GLY A 430 5.98 17.87 -21.42
N LEU A 431 6.00 17.08 -22.50
CA LEU A 431 5.24 17.33 -23.73
C LEU A 431 4.40 16.10 -24.09
N LEU A 432 3.19 16.32 -24.62
CA LEU A 432 2.31 15.26 -25.12
C LEU A 432 2.78 14.69 -26.47
N LYS A 433 3.70 15.36 -27.14
CA LYS A 433 4.33 14.89 -28.36
C LYS A 433 5.83 14.90 -28.18
N THR A 434 6.43 13.72 -28.28
CA THR A 434 7.86 13.54 -28.08
C THR A 434 8.46 12.85 -29.30
N ILE A 435 9.69 13.25 -29.65
CA ILE A 435 10.47 12.63 -30.72
C ILE A 435 11.84 12.37 -30.12
N ASP A 436 12.14 11.10 -29.93
CA ASP A 436 13.42 10.62 -29.41
C ASP A 436 14.23 9.95 -30.53
N SER A 437 15.55 9.98 -30.40
CA SER A 437 16.46 9.34 -31.35
C SER A 437 17.32 8.31 -30.63
N VAL A 438 17.18 7.04 -31.01
CA VAL A 438 17.92 5.92 -30.42
C VAL A 438 19.15 5.62 -31.30
N PRO A 439 20.38 5.84 -30.79
CA PRO A 439 21.60 5.59 -31.54
C PRO A 439 21.79 4.11 -31.91
N PRO A 440 22.70 3.79 -32.86
CA PRO A 440 23.08 2.41 -33.17
C PRO A 440 23.55 1.65 -31.92
N LEU A 441 23.11 0.41 -31.72
CA LEU A 441 23.48 -0.45 -30.59
C LEU A 441 23.13 0.12 -29.20
N HIS A 442 22.07 0.93 -29.12
CA HIS A 442 21.57 1.53 -27.88
C HIS A 442 20.10 1.16 -27.63
N ARG A 443 19.62 1.47 -26.42
CA ARG A 443 18.25 1.30 -25.95
C ARG A 443 17.77 2.51 -25.18
#